data_AF-A0A1Q4WJ81-F1
#
_entry.id   AF-A0A1Q4WJ81-F1
#
_cell.length_a   1.000
_cell.length_b   1.000
_cell.length_c   1.000
_cell.angle_alpha   90.00
_cell.angle_beta   90.00
_cell.angle_gamma   90.00
#
_symmetry.space_group_name_H-M   'P 1'
#
loop_
_entity.id
_entity.type
_entity.pdbx_description
1 polymer ?
#
loop_
_entity_poly.entity_id
_entity_poly.type
_entity_poly.pdbx_seq_one_letter_code
_entity_poly.pdbx_strand_id
1 'polypeptide(L)'
;MLDLDADAGLLTVRGERVATAELRRAPGAPAAGHVPVGTRDGAYLHLSVDGRPAHLTPAKGRLTRRSHRVEVIYGGAVYRLRPDSPNGSRLVKEGRRIADFSSDGAGHVWADWHPDVAPPLPEDAAIGYALATAFGTGAGPAWRLLVQAALDRVR
;
A
#
# COMPACT_ATOMS: atom_id res chain seq x y z
N MET A 1 -12.32 3.75 -7.18
CA MET A 1 -11.94 5.10 -6.72
C MET A 1 -10.91 4.94 -5.62
N LEU A 2 -9.76 5.60 -5.80
CA LEU A 2 -8.69 5.69 -4.82
C LEU A 2 -8.49 7.18 -4.56
N ASP A 3 -8.58 7.59 -3.31
CA ASP A 3 -8.47 9.00 -2.92
C ASP A 3 -7.51 9.11 -1.73
N LEU A 4 -6.39 9.82 -1.93
CA LEU A 4 -5.34 9.98 -0.94
C LEU A 4 -5.15 11.48 -0.66
N ASP A 5 -5.53 11.89 0.54
CA ASP A 5 -5.17 13.16 1.12
C ASP A 5 -3.95 12.95 2.04
N ALA A 6 -2.76 13.17 1.50
CA ALA A 6 -1.50 12.96 2.23
C ALA A 6 -1.35 13.93 3.43
N ASP A 7 -1.88 15.14 3.29
CA ASP A 7 -1.82 16.21 4.29
C ASP A 7 -2.71 15.85 5.49
N ALA A 8 -3.96 15.46 5.23
CA ALA A 8 -4.86 14.92 6.26
C ALA A 8 -4.46 13.52 6.74
N GLY A 9 -3.63 12.81 5.97
CA GLY A 9 -3.24 11.43 6.24
C GLY A 9 -4.40 10.46 6.10
N LEU A 10 -5.30 10.71 5.14
CA LEU A 10 -6.49 9.92 4.88
C LEU A 10 -6.41 9.27 3.50
N LEU A 11 -6.67 7.98 3.44
CA LEU A 11 -6.83 7.22 2.21
C LEU A 11 -8.18 6.53 2.21
N THR A 12 -8.94 6.71 1.13
CA THR A 12 -10.19 5.99 0.88
C THR A 12 -10.09 5.17 -0.40
N VAL A 13 -10.47 3.89 -0.31
CA VAL A 13 -10.54 2.94 -1.43
C VAL A 13 -11.97 2.43 -1.51
N ARG A 14 -12.61 2.51 -2.68
CA ARG A 14 -13.95 1.96 -2.91
C ARG A 14 -14.21 1.68 -4.39
N GLY A 15 -15.10 0.75 -4.70
CA GLY A 15 -15.50 0.47 -6.09
C GLY A 15 -16.58 -0.60 -6.17
N GLU A 16 -17.10 -0.85 -7.37
CA GLU A 16 -18.20 -1.80 -7.57
C GLU A 16 -17.89 -3.22 -7.03
N ARG A 17 -16.64 -3.66 -7.17
CA ARG A 17 -16.15 -4.96 -6.69
C ARG A 17 -15.10 -4.85 -5.58
N VAL A 18 -15.09 -3.71 -4.88
CA VAL A 18 -14.08 -3.38 -3.86
C VAL A 18 -14.79 -2.82 -2.64
N ALA A 19 -14.66 -3.51 -1.51
CA ALA A 19 -15.19 -3.03 -0.24
C ALA A 19 -14.61 -1.65 0.10
N THR A 20 -15.31 -0.87 0.92
CA THR A 20 -14.83 0.46 1.27
C THR A 20 -13.74 0.33 2.33
N ALA A 21 -12.49 0.61 1.97
CA ALA A 21 -11.40 0.70 2.94
C ALA A 21 -11.04 2.15 3.24
N GLU A 22 -10.85 2.46 4.51
CA GLU A 22 -10.35 3.74 4.99
C GLU A 22 -9.10 3.51 5.83
N LEU A 23 -8.02 4.20 5.49
CA LEU A 23 -6.80 4.25 6.28
C LEU A 23 -6.56 5.67 6.73
N ARG A 24 -6.46 5.88 8.04
CA ARG A 24 -6.27 7.18 8.64
C ARG A 24 -5.03 7.21 9.54
N ARG A 25 -4.20 8.23 9.34
CA ARG A 25 -3.14 8.63 10.26
C ARG A 25 -3.74 9.45 11.42
N ALA A 26 -3.33 9.16 12.65
CA ALA A 26 -3.77 9.89 13.82
C ALA A 26 -3.44 11.40 13.68
N PRO A 27 -4.34 12.31 14.09
CA PRO A 27 -4.06 13.75 14.08
C PRO A 27 -2.80 14.08 14.88
N GLY A 28 -1.94 14.95 14.33
CA GLY A 28 -0.68 15.34 14.97
C GLY A 28 0.45 14.30 14.94
N ALA A 29 0.22 13.12 14.36
CA ALA A 29 1.31 12.15 14.18
C ALA A 29 2.38 12.69 13.21
N PRO A 30 3.68 12.42 13.44
CA PRO A 30 4.74 12.84 12.56
C PRO A 30 4.54 12.35 11.12
N ALA A 31 4.69 13.26 10.16
CA ALA A 31 4.64 12.95 8.73
C ALA A 31 6.06 12.83 8.15
N ALA A 32 6.30 11.74 7.42
CA ALA A 32 7.49 11.45 6.65
C ALA A 32 7.12 11.57 5.16
N GLY A 33 7.60 12.63 4.49
CA GLY A 33 7.20 12.95 3.11
C GLY A 33 7.58 11.93 2.03
N HIS A 34 8.31 10.86 2.38
CA HIS A 34 8.60 9.75 1.48
C HIS A 34 7.64 8.56 1.62
N VAL A 35 6.67 8.64 2.54
CA VAL A 35 5.60 7.65 2.75
C VAL A 35 4.29 8.28 2.28
N PRO A 36 3.53 7.67 1.36
CA PRO A 36 2.31 8.29 0.83
C PRO A 36 1.27 8.65 1.89
N VAL A 37 0.97 7.73 2.82
CA VAL A 37 0.09 8.02 3.98
C VAL A 37 0.80 8.82 5.10
N GLY A 38 2.03 9.24 4.86
CA GLY A 38 2.87 10.05 5.74
C GLY A 38 3.48 9.32 6.92
N THR A 39 3.10 8.10 7.30
CA THR A 39 3.84 7.37 8.35
C THR A 39 3.83 5.87 8.12
N ARG A 40 4.88 5.20 8.62
CA ARG A 40 4.94 3.74 8.73
C ARG A 40 4.80 3.25 10.17
N ASP A 41 4.61 4.16 11.12
CA ASP A 41 4.36 3.76 12.49
C ASP A 41 2.91 3.30 12.63
N GLY A 42 2.73 1.97 12.77
CA GLY A 42 1.41 1.35 12.90
C GLY A 42 0.63 1.84 14.12
N ALA A 43 1.30 2.36 15.15
CA ALA A 43 0.61 2.92 16.33
C ALA A 43 -0.21 4.18 16.02
N TYR A 44 0.12 4.87 14.93
CA TYR A 44 -0.61 6.05 14.47
C TYR A 44 -1.56 5.76 13.30
N LEU A 45 -1.74 4.49 12.92
CA LEU A 45 -2.52 4.14 11.74
C LEU A 45 -3.74 3.30 12.10
N HIS A 46 -4.89 3.70 11.58
CA HIS A 46 -6.14 2.99 11.73
C HIS A 46 -6.67 2.60 10.36
N LEU A 47 -6.77 1.30 10.10
CA LEU A 47 -7.38 0.74 8.90
C LEU A 47 -8.75 0.17 9.25
N SER A 48 -9.76 0.46 8.43
CA SER A 48 -11.05 -0.21 8.46
C SER A 48 -11.50 -0.63 7.06
N VAL A 49 -12.26 -1.72 6.99
CA VAL A 49 -12.93 -2.19 5.76
C VAL A 49 -14.42 -2.34 6.06
N ASP A 50 -15.26 -1.61 5.33
CA ASP A 50 -16.69 -1.42 5.59
C ASP A 50 -16.98 -1.09 7.07
N GLY A 51 -16.18 -0.17 7.63
CA GLY A 51 -16.26 0.26 9.03
C GLY A 51 -15.73 -0.75 10.05
N ARG A 52 -15.36 -1.98 9.64
CA ARG A 52 -14.78 -2.99 10.54
C ARG A 52 -13.27 -2.79 10.67
N PRO A 53 -12.72 -2.71 11.89
CA PRO A 53 -11.29 -2.43 12.08
C PRO A 53 -10.41 -3.60 11.61
N ALA A 54 -9.24 -3.27 11.07
CA ALA A 54 -8.18 -4.19 10.74
C ALA A 54 -6.91 -3.84 11.53
N HIS A 55 -6.16 -4.85 11.96
CA HIS A 55 -4.89 -4.62 12.64
C HIS A 55 -3.77 -4.48 11.61
N LEU A 56 -3.06 -3.35 11.62
CA LEU A 56 -2.03 -3.01 10.64
C LEU A 56 -0.64 -2.96 11.29
N THR A 57 0.31 -3.70 10.75
CA THR A 57 1.70 -3.75 11.24
C THR A 57 2.67 -3.52 10.08
N PRO A 58 3.02 -2.26 9.77
CA PRO A 58 4.07 -1.97 8.81
C PRO A 58 5.44 -2.33 9.41
N ALA A 59 6.29 -2.97 8.63
CA ALA A 59 7.67 -3.17 9.03
C ALA A 59 8.45 -1.85 9.01
N LYS A 60 9.49 -1.76 9.86
CA LYS A 60 10.26 -0.53 10.14
C LYS A 60 10.97 0.08 8.92
N GLY A 61 11.15 -0.63 7.81
CA GLY A 61 11.66 -0.08 6.54
C GLY A 61 13.14 0.34 6.51
N ARG A 62 13.96 -0.07 7.49
CA ARG A 62 15.28 0.56 7.75
C ARG A 62 16.50 -0.05 7.03
N LEU A 63 16.41 -1.21 6.39
CA LEU A 63 17.63 -1.97 6.02
C LEU A 63 17.65 -2.44 4.57
N THR A 64 16.60 -3.11 4.12
CA THR A 64 16.55 -3.69 2.77
C THR A 64 15.18 -3.48 2.15
N ARG A 65 15.05 -3.58 0.82
CA ARG A 65 13.74 -3.53 0.14
C ARG A 65 12.72 -4.46 0.80
N ARG A 66 13.14 -5.67 1.19
CA ARG A 66 12.32 -6.65 1.91
C ARG A 66 11.81 -6.18 3.29
N SER A 67 12.46 -5.19 3.91
CA SER A 67 12.04 -4.59 5.19
C SER A 67 10.86 -3.63 5.09
N HIS A 68 10.32 -3.41 3.88
CA HIS A 68 9.12 -2.58 3.64
C HIS A 68 7.81 -3.38 3.66
N ARG A 69 7.83 -4.67 4.07
CA ARG A 69 6.63 -5.48 4.24
C ARG A 69 5.59 -4.77 5.09
N VAL A 70 4.32 -4.92 4.74
CA VAL A 70 3.20 -4.52 5.59
C VAL A 70 2.31 -5.74 5.84
N GLU A 71 1.97 -5.97 7.09
CA GLU A 71 1.06 -7.04 7.51
C GLU A 71 -0.27 -6.44 7.94
N VAL A 72 -1.37 -7.09 7.58
CA VAL A 72 -2.73 -6.75 8.02
C VAL A 72 -3.42 -8.01 8.51
N ILE A 73 -4.11 -7.91 9.64
CA ILE A 73 -5.04 -8.94 10.11
C ILE A 73 -6.45 -8.37 9.99
N TYR A 74 -7.30 -9.03 9.20
CA TYR A 74 -8.69 -8.63 8.98
C TYR A 74 -9.58 -9.86 8.82
N GLY A 75 -10.72 -9.90 9.51
CA GLY A 75 -11.66 -11.02 9.43
C GLY A 75 -11.03 -12.38 9.78
N GLY A 76 -10.00 -12.40 10.64
CA GLY A 76 -9.23 -13.61 10.98
C GLY A 76 -8.18 -14.01 9.95
N ALA A 77 -8.12 -13.36 8.78
CA ALA A 77 -7.12 -13.62 7.75
C ALA A 77 -5.92 -12.68 7.86
N VAL A 78 -4.73 -13.21 7.56
CA VAL A 78 -3.45 -12.51 7.54
C VAL A 78 -3.04 -12.20 6.11
N TYR A 79 -2.94 -10.91 5.84
CA TYR A 79 -2.49 -10.33 4.59
C TYR A 79 -1.07 -9.79 4.74
N ARG A 80 -0.26 -9.95 3.70
CA ARG A 80 1.10 -9.43 3.65
C ARG A 80 1.38 -8.83 2.29
N LEU A 81 1.57 -7.51 2.25
CA LEU A 81 2.12 -6.82 1.09
C LEU A 81 3.64 -6.82 1.20
N ARG A 82 4.33 -7.37 0.21
CA ARG A 82 5.79 -7.49 0.18
C ARG A 82 6.34 -6.97 -1.15
N PRO A 83 7.36 -6.12 -1.14
CA PRO A 83 8.01 -5.74 -2.38
C PRO A 83 8.61 -6.95 -3.09
N ASP A 84 8.36 -7.12 -4.40
CA ASP A 84 8.87 -8.26 -5.18
C ASP A 84 9.63 -7.87 -6.47
N SER A 85 9.27 -6.77 -7.14
CA SER A 85 9.99 -6.18 -8.29
C SER A 85 10.18 -4.68 -8.11
N PRO A 86 11.09 -3.95 -8.81
CA PRO A 86 11.36 -2.53 -8.57
C PRO A 86 10.12 -1.64 -8.38
N ASN A 87 9.08 -1.81 -9.19
CA ASN A 87 7.84 -1.04 -9.14
C ASN A 87 6.64 -1.84 -8.61
N GLY A 88 6.88 -3.07 -8.16
CA GLY A 88 5.86 -4.04 -7.79
C GLY A 88 5.94 -4.54 -6.35
N SER A 89 4.78 -4.90 -5.84
CA SER A 89 4.59 -5.55 -4.56
C SER A 89 3.57 -6.68 -4.65
N ARG A 90 3.89 -7.80 -4.03
CA ARG A 90 3.06 -9.00 -3.97
C ARG A 90 2.15 -8.97 -2.76
N LEU A 91 0.87 -9.29 -2.96
CA LEU A 91 -0.08 -9.56 -1.89
C LEU A 91 -0.18 -11.06 -1.62
N VAL A 92 0.02 -11.43 -0.37
CA VAL A 92 -0.09 -12.81 0.13
C VAL A 92 -1.17 -12.85 1.21
N LYS A 93 -2.16 -13.74 1.06
CA LYS A 93 -3.20 -14.03 2.05
C LYS A 93 -3.05 -15.47 2.53
N GLU A 94 -2.95 -15.68 3.83
CA GLU A 94 -2.76 -17.03 4.41
C GLU A 94 -1.60 -17.82 3.78
N GLY A 95 -0.50 -17.14 3.47
CA GLY A 95 0.67 -17.76 2.83
C GLY A 95 0.53 -17.98 1.32
N ARG A 96 -0.67 -17.80 0.74
CA ARG A 96 -0.91 -17.91 -0.71
C ARG A 96 -0.80 -16.56 -1.39
N ARG A 97 -0.06 -16.47 -2.49
CA ARG A 97 -0.05 -15.29 -3.37
C ARG A 97 -1.42 -15.14 -4.01
N ILE A 98 -2.01 -13.95 -3.90
CA ILE A 98 -3.34 -13.67 -4.48
C ILE A 98 -3.33 -12.55 -5.52
N ALA A 99 -2.37 -11.64 -5.46
CA ALA A 99 -2.21 -10.58 -6.45
C ALA A 99 -0.80 -9.98 -6.44
N ASP A 100 -0.49 -9.25 -7.50
CA ASP A 100 0.65 -8.36 -7.59
C ASP A 100 0.17 -6.95 -7.92
N PHE A 101 0.68 -5.98 -7.18
CA PHE A 101 0.34 -4.57 -7.31
C PHE A 101 1.52 -3.83 -7.90
N SER A 102 1.25 -2.95 -8.85
CA SER A 102 2.24 -2.06 -9.44
C SER A 102 1.73 -0.62 -9.46
N SER A 103 2.66 0.33 -9.54
CA SER A 103 2.36 1.75 -9.65
C SER A 103 3.26 2.42 -10.67
N ASP A 104 2.74 3.45 -11.32
CA ASP A 104 3.46 4.31 -12.27
C ASP A 104 4.29 5.40 -11.56
N GLY A 105 4.18 5.51 -10.23
CA GLY A 105 4.82 6.56 -9.46
C GLY A 105 4.11 7.92 -9.51
N ALA A 106 3.02 8.03 -10.27
CA ALA A 106 2.11 9.18 -10.32
C ALA A 106 0.85 8.97 -9.46
N GLY A 107 0.83 7.88 -8.67
CA GLY A 107 -0.26 7.57 -7.74
C GLY A 107 -1.29 6.59 -8.31
N HIS A 108 -1.19 6.17 -9.57
CA HIS A 108 -2.02 5.08 -10.07
C HIS A 108 -1.48 3.75 -9.55
N VAL A 109 -2.41 2.89 -9.14
CA VAL A 109 -2.14 1.54 -8.66
C VAL A 109 -3.04 0.59 -9.41
N TRP A 110 -2.47 -0.47 -9.97
CA TRP A 110 -3.20 -1.58 -10.58
C TRP A 110 -2.81 -2.91 -9.95
N ALA A 111 -3.68 -3.91 -10.13
CA ALA A 111 -3.54 -5.23 -9.54
C ALA A 111 -3.68 -6.30 -10.62
N ASP A 112 -2.70 -7.19 -10.68
CA ASP A 112 -2.74 -8.43 -11.43
C ASP A 112 -3.17 -9.55 -10.47
N TRP A 113 -4.43 -9.98 -10.58
CA TRP A 113 -4.99 -11.03 -9.73
C TRP A 113 -4.58 -12.41 -10.23
N HIS A 114 -4.18 -13.28 -9.30
CA HIS A 114 -3.69 -14.60 -9.68
C HIS A 114 -4.85 -15.50 -10.18
N PRO A 115 -4.74 -16.12 -11.37
CA PRO A 115 -5.86 -16.84 -12.00
C PRO A 115 -6.32 -18.06 -11.19
N ASP A 116 -5.40 -18.70 -10.47
CA ASP A 116 -5.71 -19.88 -9.64
C ASP A 116 -6.42 -19.53 -8.33
N VAL A 117 -6.52 -18.25 -7.99
CA VAL A 117 -7.27 -17.79 -6.84
C VAL A 117 -8.65 -17.43 -7.36
N ALA A 118 -9.70 -18.01 -6.75
CA ALA A 118 -11.08 -17.62 -7.02
C ALA A 118 -11.19 -16.09 -7.05
N PRO A 119 -12.11 -15.49 -7.84
CA PRO A 119 -12.21 -14.05 -7.96
C PRO A 119 -12.07 -13.37 -6.59
N PRO A 120 -11.18 -12.37 -6.46
CA PRO A 120 -10.85 -11.83 -5.15
C PRO A 120 -12.12 -11.37 -4.44
N LEU A 121 -12.19 -11.64 -3.14
CA LEU A 121 -13.25 -11.06 -2.34
C LEU A 121 -13.13 -9.53 -2.39
N PRO A 122 -14.24 -8.78 -2.28
CA PRO A 122 -14.19 -7.32 -2.25
C PRO A 122 -13.21 -6.77 -1.21
N GLU A 123 -13.05 -7.46 -0.08
CA GLU A 123 -12.12 -7.09 0.99
C GLU A 123 -10.66 -7.38 0.64
N ASP A 124 -10.39 -8.42 -0.17
CA ASP A 124 -9.04 -8.70 -0.66
C ASP A 124 -8.54 -7.55 -1.56
N ALA A 125 -9.42 -7.06 -2.43
CA ALA A 125 -9.16 -5.88 -3.24
C ALA A 125 -8.98 -4.64 -2.38
N ALA A 126 -9.88 -4.39 -1.42
CA ALA A 126 -9.83 -3.21 -0.57
C ALA A 126 -8.52 -3.13 0.22
N ILE A 127 -8.09 -4.24 0.85
CA ILE A 127 -6.83 -4.34 1.58
C ILE A 127 -5.64 -4.15 0.64
N GLY A 128 -5.62 -4.85 -0.50
CA GLY A 128 -4.52 -4.78 -1.44
C GLY A 128 -4.26 -3.37 -1.97
N TYR A 129 -5.31 -2.72 -2.47
CA TYR A 129 -5.24 -1.34 -2.95
C TYR A 129 -4.87 -0.37 -1.83
N ALA A 130 -5.49 -0.49 -0.65
CA ALA A 130 -5.18 0.39 0.48
C ALA A 130 -3.70 0.32 0.86
N LEU A 131 -3.14 -0.90 0.96
CA LEU A 131 -1.73 -1.08 1.30
C LEU A 131 -0.79 -0.57 0.20
N ALA A 132 -1.08 -0.88 -1.06
CA ALA A 132 -0.26 -0.46 -2.19
C ALA A 132 -0.24 1.07 -2.36
N THR A 133 -1.37 1.74 -2.17
CA THR A 133 -1.46 3.20 -2.24
C THR A 133 -0.82 3.87 -1.01
N ALA A 134 -1.09 3.38 0.19
CA ALA A 134 -0.62 4.01 1.43
C ALA A 134 0.91 3.93 1.64
N PHE A 135 1.51 2.82 1.21
CA PHE A 135 2.91 2.52 1.48
C PHE A 135 3.78 2.49 0.21
N GLY A 136 3.15 2.60 -0.95
CA GLY A 136 3.78 2.42 -2.26
C GLY A 136 4.04 0.95 -2.59
N THR A 137 4.24 0.68 -3.88
CA THR A 137 4.65 -0.64 -4.38
C THR A 137 6.17 -0.80 -4.46
N GLY A 138 6.92 0.12 -3.84
CA GLY A 138 8.37 0.14 -3.82
C GLY A 138 9.02 0.77 -5.06
N ALA A 139 8.23 1.30 -6.00
CA ALA A 139 8.69 2.33 -6.92
C ALA A 139 9.30 3.45 -6.06
N GLY A 140 10.54 3.87 -6.37
CA GLY A 140 11.11 5.04 -5.73
C GLY A 140 10.14 6.22 -5.85
N PRO A 141 10.13 7.18 -4.91
CA PRO A 141 9.28 8.34 -5.07
C PRO A 141 9.66 9.04 -6.39
N ALA A 142 8.72 9.73 -7.04
CA ALA A 142 8.94 10.38 -8.35
C ALA A 142 10.19 11.29 -8.38
N TRP A 143 10.66 11.81 -7.24
CA TRP A 143 11.93 12.54 -7.14
C TRP A 143 13.14 11.72 -7.59
N ARG A 144 13.15 10.38 -7.45
CA ARG A 144 14.23 9.53 -7.99
C ARG A 144 14.28 9.53 -9.51
N LEU A 145 13.13 9.63 -10.19
CA LEU A 145 13.06 9.75 -11.64
C LEU A 145 13.49 11.16 -12.08
N LEU A 146 13.12 12.19 -11.32
CA LEU A 146 13.58 13.57 -11.56
C LEU A 146 15.10 13.74 -11.36
N VAL A 147 15.68 13.10 -10.33
CA VAL A 147 17.13 13.12 -10.07
C VAL A 147 17.90 12.33 -11.14
N GLN A 148 17.39 11.18 -11.59
CA GLN A 148 18.00 10.43 -12.71
C GLN A 148 17.98 11.25 -14.01
N ALA A 149 16.84 11.85 -14.36
CA ALA A 149 16.73 12.69 -15.56
C ALA A 149 17.62 13.95 -15.52
N ALA A 150 17.89 14.49 -14.33
CA ALA A 150 18.81 15.61 -14.16
C ALA A 150 20.28 15.17 -14.30
N LEU A 151 20.64 13.98 -13.82
CA LEU A 151 21.99 13.42 -13.94
C LEU A 151 22.32 12.97 -15.37
N ASP A 152 21.35 12.43 -16.11
CA ASP A 152 21.53 12.01 -17.51
C ASP A 152 21.71 13.19 -18.48
N ARG A 153 21.31 14.41 -18.09
CA ARG A 153 21.51 15.63 -18.88
C ARG A 153 22.91 16.25 -18.77
N VAL A 154 23.75 15.74 -17.87
CA VAL A 154 25.11 16.26 -17.62
C VAL A 154 26.19 15.32 -18.21
N ARG A 155 25.79 14.35 -19.05
CA ARG A 155 26.71 13.47 -19.79
C ARG A 155 26.71 13.75 -21.28
#